data_AF-A0A251P5Z8-F1
#
_entry.id   AF-A0A251P5Z8-F1
#
_cell.length_a   1.000
_cell.length_b   1.000
_cell.length_c   1.000
_cell.angle_alpha   90.00
_cell.angle_beta   90.00
_cell.angle_gamma   90.00
#
_symmetry.space_group_name_H-M   'P 1'
#
loop_
_entity.id
_entity.type
_entity.pdbx_description
1 polymer ?
#
loop_
_entity_poly.entity_id
_entity_poly.type
_entity_poly.pdbx_seq_one_letter_code
_entity_poly.pdbx_strand_id
1 'polypeptide(L)'
;MRILKNLPAFCILCATLFFASTNAARFDIRNNCPFTVWAAAVPGGGRQLNRGQSWALDVRAGTQGARIWARTGCSFDGAGRGRCQTGDCGGVLQCQAYGQPPNTLAEYALNQYNNLDFFDISLVDGFNVPMDFSPTSNGTDKYCCNSGSCGPTDLSRFFKDRCPSAYSYPKDDPTSTFTCPGGTNYRVVFCP
;
A
#
# COMPACT_ATOMS: atom_id res chain seq x y z
N MET A 1 26.30 59.76 -20.53
CA MET A 1 25.22 58.78 -20.29
C MET A 1 25.23 57.70 -21.38
N ARG A 2 25.95 56.59 -21.15
CA ARG A 2 25.71 55.30 -21.83
C ARG A 2 25.99 54.19 -20.81
N ILE A 3 25.05 53.27 -20.67
CA ILE A 3 25.03 52.23 -19.64
C ILE A 3 25.76 51.01 -20.19
N LEU A 4 26.84 50.56 -19.54
CA LEU A 4 27.36 49.21 -19.76
C LEU A 4 26.54 48.22 -18.92
N LYS A 5 25.95 47.23 -19.59
CA LYS A 5 25.23 46.09 -19.00
C LYS A 5 25.64 44.82 -19.75
N ASN A 6 25.69 43.70 -19.01
CA ASN A 6 25.81 42.30 -19.45
C ASN A 6 27.23 41.87 -19.87
N LEU A 7 27.96 41.12 -19.02
CA LEU A 7 28.00 39.63 -18.87
C LEU A 7 29.04 38.98 -19.82
N PRO A 8 29.61 37.78 -19.55
CA PRO A 8 29.31 36.82 -18.47
C PRO A 8 30.53 36.33 -17.64
N ALA A 9 30.26 35.72 -16.48
CA ALA A 9 31.18 34.78 -15.83
C ALA A 9 30.36 33.63 -15.20
N PHE A 10 30.55 32.43 -15.76
CA PHE A 10 29.84 31.19 -15.45
C PHE A 10 30.60 30.37 -14.39
N CYS A 11 29.97 29.36 -13.76
CA CYS A 11 30.58 28.41 -12.80
C CYS A 11 31.16 29.06 -11.52
N ILE A 12 30.52 28.96 -10.35
CA ILE A 12 30.63 27.88 -9.34
C ILE A 12 29.76 28.43 -8.16
N LEU A 13 28.88 27.72 -7.44
CA LEU A 13 28.78 26.31 -7.09
C LEU A 13 27.27 25.96 -6.97
N CYS A 14 26.70 25.21 -7.92
CA CYS A 14 25.36 24.63 -7.68
C CYS A 14 25.55 23.44 -6.74
N ALA A 15 25.44 23.69 -5.43
CA ALA A 15 25.48 22.65 -4.42
C ALA A 15 24.23 21.76 -4.55
N THR A 16 24.35 20.73 -5.38
CA THR A 16 23.33 19.68 -5.55
C THR A 16 23.20 18.88 -4.26
N LEU A 17 22.34 19.37 -3.36
CA LEU A 17 21.83 18.61 -2.21
C LEU A 17 20.87 17.50 -2.69
N PHE A 18 21.40 16.56 -3.48
CA PHE A 18 20.78 15.27 -3.77
C PHE A 18 21.06 14.31 -2.60
N PHE A 19 20.57 14.67 -1.41
CA PHE A 19 20.60 13.80 -0.23
C PHE A 19 19.22 13.69 0.39
N ALA A 20 18.38 12.93 -0.31
CA ALA A 20 17.28 12.20 0.29
C ALA A 20 17.04 10.92 -0.52
N SER A 21 17.93 9.94 -0.39
CA SER A 21 17.58 8.54 -0.67
C SER A 21 16.61 8.09 0.42
N THR A 22 15.36 8.59 0.36
CA THR A 22 14.28 8.03 1.17
C THR A 22 14.07 6.62 0.66
N ASN A 23 14.52 5.63 1.43
CA ASN A 23 14.15 4.24 1.19
C ASN A 23 12.62 4.20 1.31
N ALA A 24 11.94 4.19 0.18
CA ALA A 24 10.49 4.20 0.09
C ALA A 24 10.08 2.91 -0.61
N ALA A 25 9.18 2.17 0.01
CA ALA A 25 8.55 1.03 -0.64
C ALA A 25 7.51 1.55 -1.61
N ARG A 26 7.59 1.12 -2.87
CA ARG A 26 6.58 1.39 -3.89
C ARG A 26 5.52 0.31 -3.86
N PHE A 27 4.26 0.73 -3.81
CA PHE A 27 3.08 -0.11 -3.93
C PHE A 27 2.44 0.13 -5.30
N ASP A 28 2.33 -0.91 -6.14
CA ASP A 28 1.45 -0.89 -7.33
C ASP A 28 0.06 -1.41 -6.94
N ILE A 29 -0.90 -0.50 -6.80
CA ILE A 29 -2.27 -0.80 -6.39
C ILE A 29 -3.13 -0.91 -7.65
N ARG A 30 -3.61 -2.11 -7.99
CA ARG A 30 -4.27 -2.42 -9.26
C ARG A 30 -5.71 -2.89 -9.06
N ASN A 31 -6.64 -2.41 -9.90
CA ASN A 31 -8.00 -2.94 -9.96
C ASN A 31 -8.17 -3.93 -11.12
N ASN A 32 -8.33 -5.23 -10.84
CA ASN A 32 -8.72 -6.24 -11.83
C ASN A 32 -10.25 -6.53 -11.84
N CYS A 33 -11.00 -6.03 -10.84
CA CYS A 33 -12.43 -6.29 -10.67
C CYS A 33 -13.28 -5.90 -11.89
N PRO A 34 -14.42 -6.56 -12.12
CA PRO A 34 -15.36 -6.20 -13.18
C PRO A 34 -16.11 -4.88 -12.94
N PHE A 35 -15.79 -4.15 -11.87
CA PHE A 35 -16.41 -2.89 -11.45
C PHE A 35 -15.33 -1.88 -11.00
N THR A 36 -15.70 -0.59 -11.00
CA THR A 36 -14.85 0.48 -10.47
C THR A 36 -14.73 0.38 -8.94
N VAL A 37 -13.51 0.59 -8.44
CA VAL A 37 -13.22 0.74 -7.01
C VAL A 37 -12.59 2.11 -6.76
N TRP A 38 -12.72 2.62 -5.54
CA TRP A 38 -11.98 3.79 -5.09
C TRP A 38 -10.94 3.30 -4.09
N ALA A 39 -9.73 3.03 -4.59
CA ALA A 39 -8.58 2.70 -3.77
C ALA A 39 -8.39 3.77 -2.69
N ALA A 40 -7.97 3.32 -1.52
CA ALA A 40 -7.67 4.15 -0.36
C ALA A 40 -6.39 3.65 0.29
N ALA A 41 -5.60 4.58 0.82
CA ALA A 41 -4.40 4.29 1.57
C ALA A 41 -4.19 5.30 2.69
N VAL A 42 -3.78 4.81 3.86
CA VAL A 42 -3.31 5.65 4.97
C VAL A 42 -1.94 5.12 5.40
N PRO A 43 -0.85 5.88 5.19
CA PRO A 43 -0.78 7.13 4.44
C PRO A 43 -0.98 6.92 2.92
N GLY A 44 -1.47 7.93 2.20
CA GLY A 44 -1.51 7.95 0.74
C GLY A 44 -2.72 8.64 0.10
N GLY A 45 -3.85 8.72 0.80
CA GLY A 45 -5.07 9.34 0.28
C GLY A 45 -5.98 8.33 -0.41
N GLY A 46 -6.42 8.62 -1.63
CA GLY A 46 -7.27 7.70 -2.38
C GLY A 46 -7.49 8.10 -3.84
N ARG A 47 -7.89 7.12 -4.66
CA ARG A 47 -7.99 7.27 -6.11
C ARG A 47 -9.05 6.33 -6.70
N GLN A 48 -9.86 6.85 -7.61
CA GLN A 48 -10.72 6.00 -8.44
C GLN A 48 -9.88 5.18 -9.41
N LEU A 49 -10.14 3.87 -9.45
CA LEU A 49 -9.55 2.92 -10.38
C LEU A 49 -10.67 2.15 -11.08
N ASN A 50 -10.84 2.40 -12.38
CA ASN A 50 -11.63 1.55 -13.26
C ASN A 50 -10.88 0.23 -13.52
N ARG A 51 -11.56 -0.78 -14.08
CA ARG A 51 -10.95 -2.08 -14.40
C ARG A 51 -9.69 -1.92 -15.25
N GLY A 52 -8.61 -2.60 -14.85
CA GLY A 52 -7.29 -2.56 -15.48
C GLY A 52 -6.42 -1.36 -15.11
N GLN A 53 -6.92 -0.40 -14.32
CA GLN A 53 -6.12 0.75 -13.89
C GLN A 53 -5.28 0.45 -12.64
N SER A 54 -4.11 1.11 -12.57
CA SER A 54 -3.17 1.05 -11.45
C SER A 54 -2.94 2.42 -10.82
N TRP A 55 -2.52 2.41 -9.55
CA TRP A 55 -2.02 3.54 -8.79
C TRP A 55 -0.68 3.15 -8.14
N ALA A 56 0.40 3.79 -8.56
CA ALA A 56 1.66 3.73 -7.85
C ALA A 56 1.62 4.67 -6.64
N LEU A 57 1.90 4.14 -5.45
CA LEU A 57 1.99 4.85 -4.18
C LEU A 57 3.36 4.57 -3.57
N ASP A 58 4.18 5.61 -3.37
CA ASP A 58 5.48 5.50 -2.73
C ASP A 58 5.34 5.84 -1.22
N VAL A 59 5.76 4.92 -0.34
CA VAL A 59 5.57 5.03 1.12
C VAL A 59 6.91 4.96 1.84
N ARG A 60 7.15 5.89 2.77
CA ARG A 60 8.45 6.04 3.45
C ARG A 60 8.75 4.84 4.37
N ALA A 61 9.99 4.36 4.39
CA ALA A 61 10.49 3.48 5.44
C ALA A 61 10.23 4.07 6.84
N GLY A 62 10.02 3.19 7.82
CA GLY A 62 9.61 3.56 9.18
C GLY A 62 8.10 3.76 9.34
N THR A 63 7.31 3.79 8.26
CA THR A 63 5.84 3.86 8.33
C THR A 63 5.28 2.65 9.08
N GLN A 64 4.35 2.88 10.01
CA GLN A 64 3.71 1.87 10.87
C GLN A 64 2.18 1.98 10.79
N GLY A 65 1.49 0.87 11.06
CA GLY A 65 0.01 0.84 11.12
C GLY A 65 -0.66 1.22 9.80
N ALA A 66 0.04 1.09 8.68
CA ALA A 66 -0.46 1.57 7.40
C ALA A 66 -1.39 0.56 6.75
N ARG A 67 -2.37 1.09 6.00
CA ARG A 67 -3.47 0.31 5.42
C ARG A 67 -3.71 0.72 3.97
N ILE A 68 -3.89 -0.25 3.09
CA ILE A 68 -4.45 -0.07 1.74
C ILE A 68 -5.73 -0.90 1.62
N TRP A 69 -6.80 -0.33 1.06
CA TRP A 69 -8.06 -1.05 0.84
C TRP A 69 -8.83 -0.54 -0.39
N ALA A 70 -9.79 -1.34 -0.85
CA ALA A 70 -10.76 -0.93 -1.85
C ALA A 70 -12.03 -0.38 -1.20
N ARG A 71 -12.62 0.65 -1.80
CA ARG A 71 -13.96 1.15 -1.48
C ARG A 71 -14.90 0.92 -2.66
N THR A 72 -16.16 0.57 -2.38
CA THR A 72 -17.16 0.26 -3.40
C THR A 72 -18.39 1.16 -3.28
N GLY A 73 -19.15 1.28 -4.38
CA GLY A 73 -20.40 2.04 -4.42
C GLY A 73 -20.23 3.51 -4.05
N CYS A 74 -19.14 4.16 -4.49
CA CYS A 74 -18.85 5.54 -4.12
C CYS A 74 -19.45 6.56 -5.08
N SER A 75 -19.82 7.71 -4.54
CA SER A 75 -20.11 8.93 -5.28
C SER A 75 -19.41 10.10 -4.60
N PHE A 76 -18.70 10.93 -5.37
CA PHE A 76 -17.98 12.11 -4.90
C PHE A 76 -18.28 13.31 -5.79
N ASP A 77 -18.34 14.49 -5.19
CA ASP A 77 -18.41 15.78 -5.89
C ASP A 77 -17.04 16.19 -6.48
N GLY A 78 -17.01 17.32 -7.19
CA GLY A 78 -15.78 17.87 -7.77
C GLY A 78 -14.74 18.35 -6.74
N ALA A 79 -15.11 18.47 -5.46
CA ALA A 79 -14.19 18.74 -4.35
C ALA A 79 -13.73 17.46 -3.63
N GLY A 80 -14.15 16.28 -4.11
CA GLY A 80 -13.83 14.99 -3.51
C GLY A 80 -14.59 14.68 -2.21
N ARG A 81 -15.73 15.34 -1.94
CA ARG A 81 -16.63 15.01 -0.82
C ARG A 81 -17.78 14.15 -1.30
N GLY A 82 -18.26 13.23 -0.46
CA GLY A 82 -19.28 12.28 -0.86
C GLY A 82 -19.39 11.11 0.10
N ARG A 83 -19.60 9.90 -0.43
CA ARG A 83 -19.74 8.68 0.38
C ARG A 83 -19.44 7.42 -0.44
N CYS A 84 -18.89 6.40 0.21
CA CYS A 84 -18.82 5.02 -0.27
C CYS A 84 -19.79 4.08 0.48
N GLN A 85 -20.23 3.01 -0.17
CA GLN A 85 -21.04 1.96 0.45
C GLN A 85 -20.22 1.10 1.42
N THR A 86 -18.94 0.86 1.09
CA THR A 86 -17.99 0.10 1.93
C THR A 86 -16.64 0.81 2.00
N GLY A 87 -15.93 0.68 3.12
CA GLY A 87 -14.60 1.27 3.31
C GLY A 87 -14.55 2.81 3.34
N ASP A 88 -15.69 3.49 3.53
CA ASP A 88 -15.76 4.95 3.53
C ASP A 88 -14.87 5.57 4.62
N CYS A 89 -14.07 6.58 4.29
CA CYS A 89 -13.05 7.14 5.18
C CYS A 89 -13.41 8.56 5.68
N GLY A 90 -14.69 8.77 6.01
CA GLY A 90 -15.20 10.06 6.49
C GLY A 90 -15.75 10.94 5.36
N GLY A 91 -16.32 10.33 4.33
CA GLY A 91 -16.96 11.03 3.20
C GLY A 91 -16.00 11.79 2.28
N VAL A 92 -14.71 11.41 2.24
CA VAL A 92 -13.68 12.05 1.41
C VAL A 92 -13.00 11.09 0.44
N LEU A 93 -12.68 11.57 -0.76
CA LEU A 93 -11.93 10.82 -1.76
C LEU A 93 -10.49 10.56 -1.29
N GLN A 94 -9.85 11.57 -0.71
CA GLN A 94 -8.49 11.51 -0.18
C GLN A 94 -8.49 11.15 1.30
N CYS A 95 -8.41 9.84 1.61
CA CYS A 95 -8.48 9.34 2.98
C CYS A 95 -7.34 9.87 3.86
N GLN A 96 -7.70 10.39 5.04
CA GLN A 96 -6.77 10.77 6.12
C GLN A 96 -6.97 9.89 7.39
N ALA A 97 -7.97 9.02 7.37
CA ALA A 97 -8.33 8.08 8.43
C ALA A 97 -8.72 6.74 7.80
N TYR A 98 -8.77 5.67 8.60
CA TYR A 98 -9.16 4.34 8.13
C TYR A 98 -10.61 4.31 7.63
N GLY A 99 -10.89 3.37 6.73
CA GLY A 99 -12.23 3.16 6.18
C GLY A 99 -13.15 2.43 7.15
N GLN A 100 -14.43 2.75 7.12
CA GLN A 100 -15.48 2.07 7.87
C GLN A 100 -15.69 0.63 7.36
N PRO A 101 -15.79 -0.37 8.25
CA PRO A 101 -16.14 -1.75 7.91
C PRO A 101 -17.45 -1.85 7.10
N PRO A 102 -17.60 -2.87 6.22
CA PRO A 102 -16.62 -3.91 5.93
C PRO A 102 -15.58 -3.47 4.88
N ASN A 103 -14.30 -3.77 5.08
CA ASN A 103 -13.24 -3.53 4.10
C ASN A 103 -12.06 -4.51 4.24
N THR A 104 -11.72 -5.18 3.14
CA THR A 104 -10.51 -6.00 3.03
C THR A 104 -9.26 -5.11 3.11
N LEU A 105 -8.38 -5.35 4.07
CA LEU A 105 -7.18 -4.54 4.31
C LEU A 105 -5.91 -5.27 3.84
N ALA A 106 -5.00 -4.53 3.22
CA ALA A 106 -3.57 -4.82 3.24
C ALA A 106 -2.94 -3.98 4.35
N GLU A 107 -2.50 -4.61 5.43
CA GLU A 107 -1.86 -3.95 6.58
C GLU A 107 -0.33 -4.11 6.50
N TYR A 108 0.42 -3.05 6.80
CA TYR A 108 1.89 -3.10 6.74
C TYR A 108 2.60 -2.09 7.64
N ALA A 109 3.84 -2.45 7.98
CA ALA A 109 4.82 -1.60 8.65
C ALA A 109 6.21 -1.80 8.03
N LEU A 110 6.83 -0.74 7.52
CA LEU A 110 8.05 -0.79 6.70
C LEU A 110 9.30 -0.49 7.50
N ASN A 111 10.41 -1.20 7.25
CA ASN A 111 11.71 -1.02 7.92
C ASN A 111 11.56 -0.91 9.45
N GLN A 112 11.08 -2.00 10.05
CA GLN A 112 10.83 -2.12 11.48
C GLN A 112 12.00 -2.85 12.15
N TYR A 113 11.72 -3.76 13.08
CA TYR A 113 12.76 -4.56 13.74
C TYR A 113 13.63 -5.30 12.71
N ASN A 114 14.95 -5.25 12.92
CA ASN A 114 15.96 -5.89 12.08
C ASN A 114 15.94 -5.51 10.58
N ASN A 115 15.51 -4.29 10.23
CA ASN A 115 15.32 -3.85 8.83
C ASN A 115 14.43 -4.85 8.04
N LEU A 116 13.34 -5.28 8.67
CA LEU A 116 12.29 -6.07 8.02
C LEU A 116 11.04 -5.22 7.85
N ASP A 117 10.41 -5.34 6.70
CA ASP A 117 9.03 -4.95 6.50
C ASP A 117 8.14 -6.07 7.06
N PHE A 118 7.05 -5.73 7.74
CA PHE A 118 6.04 -6.66 8.25
C PHE A 118 4.72 -6.36 7.53
N PHE A 119 4.07 -7.37 6.96
CA PHE A 119 2.83 -7.18 6.21
C PHE A 119 1.90 -8.38 6.24
N ASP A 120 0.60 -8.12 6.08
CA ASP A 120 -0.47 -9.11 6.04
C ASP A 120 -1.72 -8.61 5.30
N ILE A 121 -2.64 -9.53 5.00
CA ILE A 121 -4.01 -9.21 4.60
C ILE A 121 -4.90 -9.43 5.82
N SER A 122 -5.70 -8.44 6.17
CA SER A 122 -6.53 -8.43 7.37
C SER A 122 -8.01 -8.21 7.04
N LEU A 123 -8.86 -9.00 7.68
CA LEU A 123 -10.31 -8.93 7.65
C LEU A 123 -10.90 -8.75 9.07
N VAL A 124 -10.11 -8.25 10.04
CA VAL A 124 -10.65 -7.81 11.34
C VAL A 124 -11.81 -6.83 11.09
N ASP A 125 -11.61 -5.93 10.14
CA ASP A 125 -12.58 -4.92 9.69
C ASP A 125 -13.49 -5.45 8.55
N GLY A 126 -13.65 -6.77 8.41
CA GLY A 126 -14.58 -7.42 7.49
C GLY A 126 -14.08 -7.58 6.05
N PHE A 127 -14.98 -7.98 5.15
CA PHE A 127 -14.68 -8.28 3.74
C PHE A 127 -15.54 -7.46 2.78
N ASN A 128 -14.94 -6.92 1.71
CA ASN A 128 -15.71 -6.31 0.61
C ASN A 128 -15.22 -6.68 -0.80
N VAL A 129 -13.90 -6.77 -1.00
CA VAL A 129 -13.29 -7.03 -2.32
C VAL A 129 -12.15 -8.05 -2.14
N PRO A 130 -12.02 -9.07 -3.01
CA PRO A 130 -10.88 -9.99 -2.96
C PRO A 130 -9.56 -9.25 -3.19
N MET A 131 -8.47 -9.70 -2.56
CA MET A 131 -7.18 -9.01 -2.57
C MET A 131 -6.02 -10.01 -2.70
N ASP A 132 -5.04 -9.70 -3.56
CA ASP A 132 -3.65 -10.17 -3.44
C ASP A 132 -2.79 -9.04 -2.86
N PHE A 133 -1.78 -9.40 -2.07
CA PHE A 133 -0.77 -8.49 -1.54
C PHE A 133 0.57 -9.22 -1.57
N SER A 134 1.39 -8.93 -2.58
CA SER A 134 2.61 -9.68 -2.90
C SER A 134 3.83 -8.77 -3.08
N PRO A 135 5.03 -9.20 -2.65
CA PRO A 135 6.27 -8.49 -2.96
C PRO A 135 6.59 -8.58 -4.46
N THR A 136 7.25 -7.55 -4.99
CA THR A 136 7.60 -7.39 -6.42
C THR A 136 9.09 -7.17 -6.68
N SER A 137 9.87 -6.90 -5.63
CA SER A 137 11.34 -6.91 -5.65
C SER A 137 11.84 -7.59 -4.37
N ASN A 138 13.10 -8.03 -4.33
CA ASN A 138 13.77 -8.54 -3.12
C ASN A 138 13.11 -9.77 -2.43
N GLY A 139 12.21 -10.48 -3.12
CA GLY A 139 11.73 -11.84 -2.78
C GLY A 139 12.03 -12.80 -3.95
N THR A 140 12.11 -14.12 -3.78
CA THR A 140 11.35 -14.99 -2.87
C THR A 140 12.24 -16.05 -2.18
N ASP A 141 11.72 -17.12 -1.55
CA ASP A 141 11.61 -18.39 -2.32
C ASP A 141 10.19 -18.99 -2.40
N LYS A 142 9.22 -18.43 -1.67
CA LYS A 142 7.84 -18.35 -2.18
C LYS A 142 7.23 -16.97 -1.97
N TYR A 143 7.26 -16.45 -0.73
CA TYR A 143 6.94 -15.04 -0.43
C TYR A 143 7.82 -14.47 0.72
N CYS A 144 9.15 -14.73 0.68
CA CYS A 144 10.24 -14.28 1.59
C CYS A 144 10.73 -15.24 2.72
N CYS A 145 10.58 -16.57 2.59
CA CYS A 145 11.15 -17.55 3.55
C CYS A 145 12.66 -17.78 3.35
N ASN A 146 13.52 -17.14 4.15
CA ASN A 146 14.95 -16.98 3.83
C ASN A 146 15.92 -18.13 4.23
N SER A 147 15.45 -19.20 4.92
CA SER A 147 16.07 -20.55 4.92
C SER A 147 15.30 -21.51 5.85
N GLY A 148 15.06 -22.74 5.39
CA GLY A 148 14.30 -23.77 6.13
C GLY A 148 12.92 -24.06 5.54
N SER A 149 12.43 -25.29 5.71
CA SER A 149 11.23 -25.83 5.04
C SER A 149 9.97 -24.99 5.24
N CYS A 150 9.47 -24.36 4.17
CA CYS A 150 8.19 -23.66 4.16
C CYS A 150 7.02 -24.64 3.92
N GLY A 151 5.93 -24.45 4.68
CA GLY A 151 4.71 -25.28 4.62
C GLY A 151 3.52 -24.48 4.06
N PRO A 152 2.47 -25.15 3.55
CA PRO A 152 1.50 -24.51 2.66
C PRO A 152 0.79 -23.34 3.35
N THR A 153 1.05 -22.18 2.73
CA THR A 153 0.36 -20.90 2.86
C THR A 153 -0.22 -20.57 1.50
N ASP A 154 0.60 -20.19 0.51
CA ASP A 154 0.21 -19.74 -0.84
C ASP A 154 -0.56 -18.41 -0.86
N LEU A 155 -1.81 -18.40 -0.40
CA LEU A 155 -2.56 -17.20 0.04
C LEU A 155 -2.73 -17.21 1.58
N SER A 156 -2.27 -18.28 2.23
CA SER A 156 -2.57 -18.63 3.61
C SER A 156 -4.07 -18.79 3.87
N ARG A 157 -4.86 -19.63 3.18
CA ARG A 157 -4.59 -20.65 2.14
C ARG A 157 -5.57 -20.60 0.94
N PHE A 158 -6.52 -19.68 1.00
CA PHE A 158 -7.68 -19.55 0.11
C PHE A 158 -8.33 -18.16 0.26
N PHE A 159 -7.76 -17.26 1.10
CA PHE A 159 -8.32 -16.82 2.40
C PHE A 159 -8.38 -17.84 3.58
N LYS A 160 -8.16 -19.14 3.37
CA LYS A 160 -7.98 -20.25 4.36
C LYS A 160 -9.17 -21.19 4.59
N ASP A 161 -10.29 -20.84 3.97
CA ASP A 161 -11.46 -21.66 3.56
C ASP A 161 -12.59 -20.69 3.17
N ARG A 162 -12.60 -19.51 3.81
CA ARG A 162 -13.21 -18.25 3.33
C ARG A 162 -12.68 -16.96 4.01
N CYS A 163 -12.26 -16.99 5.30
CA CYS A 163 -11.09 -16.20 5.77
C CYS A 163 -10.27 -16.62 7.06
N PRO A 164 -10.07 -17.90 7.44
CA PRO A 164 -9.29 -18.28 8.64
C PRO A 164 -7.77 -17.91 8.76
N SER A 165 -7.17 -16.98 8.01
CA SER A 165 -5.98 -16.22 8.51
C SER A 165 -5.78 -14.85 7.85
N ALA A 166 -6.80 -14.02 7.95
CA ALA A 166 -6.47 -12.68 8.40
C ALA A 166 -5.92 -12.74 9.84
N TYR A 167 -5.32 -11.65 10.35
CA TYR A 167 -5.45 -11.40 11.78
C TYR A 167 -6.94 -11.50 12.13
N SER A 168 -7.30 -12.40 13.06
CA SER A 168 -8.66 -12.49 13.59
C SER A 168 -8.75 -11.78 14.95
N TYR A 169 -7.69 -11.90 15.76
CA TYR A 169 -7.39 -11.05 16.92
C TYR A 169 -5.90 -11.18 17.33
N PRO A 170 -5.36 -10.34 18.24
CA PRO A 170 -3.91 -10.16 18.45
C PRO A 170 -3.08 -11.28 19.13
N LYS A 171 -3.48 -12.57 19.12
CA LYS A 171 -2.75 -13.66 19.81
C LYS A 171 -2.73 -15.02 19.08
N ASP A 172 -2.69 -15.02 17.74
CA ASP A 172 -2.80 -16.23 16.90
C ASP A 172 -1.46 -16.76 16.29
N ASP A 173 -0.32 -16.29 16.83
CA ASP A 173 1.04 -16.86 16.76
C ASP A 173 1.66 -17.22 15.37
N PRO A 174 2.89 -17.77 15.26
CA PRO A 174 4.05 -17.08 14.70
C PRO A 174 4.23 -17.26 13.17
N THR A 175 3.15 -17.50 12.42
CA THR A 175 3.20 -17.98 11.03
C THR A 175 2.53 -17.09 9.99
N SER A 176 1.90 -15.98 10.40
CA SER A 176 1.01 -15.19 9.51
C SER A 176 1.41 -13.74 9.30
N THR A 177 2.46 -13.23 9.95
CA THR A 177 3.09 -11.95 9.54
C THR A 177 4.21 -12.26 8.56
N PHE A 178 4.05 -11.86 7.31
CA PHE A 178 5.12 -12.02 6.33
C PHE A 178 6.20 -10.98 6.59
N THR A 179 7.46 -11.39 6.48
CA THR A 179 8.60 -10.49 6.55
C THR A 179 9.40 -10.53 5.27
N CYS A 180 9.66 -9.37 4.68
CA CYS A 180 10.61 -9.19 3.58
C CYS A 180 11.67 -8.17 4.00
N PRO A 181 12.86 -8.15 3.34
CA PRO A 181 13.89 -7.15 3.63
C PRO A 181 13.37 -5.72 3.45
N GLY A 182 13.76 -4.82 4.34
CA GLY A 182 13.36 -3.41 4.29
C GLY A 182 13.73 -2.75 2.96
N GLY A 183 12.78 -2.00 2.39
CA GLY A 183 12.90 -1.47 1.03
C GLY A 183 12.46 -2.45 -0.07
N THR A 184 11.67 -3.46 0.30
CA THR A 184 10.93 -4.28 -0.67
C THR A 184 9.82 -3.43 -1.31
N ASN A 185 9.58 -3.63 -2.60
CA ASN A 185 8.41 -3.07 -3.29
C ASN A 185 7.29 -4.09 -3.34
N TYR A 186 6.04 -3.64 -3.39
CA TYR A 186 4.86 -4.47 -3.28
C TYR A 186 3.85 -4.19 -4.39
N ARG A 187 2.91 -5.11 -4.56
CA ARG A 187 1.71 -4.95 -5.37
C ARG A 187 0.50 -5.37 -4.55
N VAL A 188 -0.58 -4.59 -4.66
CA VAL A 188 -1.89 -4.91 -4.11
C VAL A 188 -2.85 -5.03 -5.29
N VAL A 189 -3.47 -6.19 -5.49
CA VAL A 189 -4.42 -6.40 -6.61
C VAL A 189 -5.82 -6.64 -6.05
N PHE A 190 -6.77 -5.80 -6.42
CA PHE A 190 -8.19 -6.01 -6.14
C PHE A 190 -8.80 -6.93 -7.20
N CYS A 191 -9.46 -8.00 -6.76
CA CYS A 191 -9.92 -9.14 -7.57
C CYS A 191 -8.78 -9.76 -8.42
N PRO A 192 -7.74 -10.33 -7.77
CA PRO A 192 -6.58 -10.90 -8.47
C PRO A 192 -6.97 -11.93 -9.54
#